data_AF-A0A2E2Z5Y6-F1
#
_entry.id   AF-A0A2E2Z5Y6-F1
#
_cell.length_a   1.000
_cell.length_b   1.000
_cell.length_c   1.000
_cell.angle_alpha   90.00
_cell.angle_beta   90.00
_cell.angle_gamma   90.00
#
_symmetry.space_group_name_H-M   'P 1'
#
loop_
_entity.id
_entity.type
_entity.pdbx_description
1 polymer ?
#
loop_
_entity_poly.entity_id
_entity_poly.type
_entity_poly.pdbx_seq_one_letter_code
_entity_poly.pdbx_strand_id
1 'polypeptide(L)' 'MFKWVINTVYKHNPECMCGYKMKPTKVRFDEDSWKCIWKKCGWETYESPNGKLHWLKKN' A
#
# COMPACT_ATOMS: atom_id res chain seq x y z
N MET A 1 -7.52 17.51 -4.45
CA MET A 1 -6.41 17.85 -3.52
C MET A 1 -5.89 16.66 -2.70
N PHE A 2 -6.74 15.83 -2.09
CA PHE A 2 -6.32 14.72 -1.20
C PHE A 2 -5.32 13.72 -1.82
N LYS A 3 -5.49 13.39 -3.11
CA LYS A 3 -4.59 12.48 -3.85
C LYS A 3 -3.14 13.01 -3.91
N TRP A 4 -2.98 14.32 -4.12
CA TRP A 4 -1.66 14.92 -4.26
C TRP A 4 -0.90 14.92 -2.93
N VAL A 5 -1.57 15.26 -1.83
CA VAL A 5 -1.00 15.19 -0.48
C VAL A 5 -0.54 13.77 -0.15
N ILE A 6 -1.38 12.76 -0.42
CA ILE A 6 -1.05 11.34 -0.20
C ILE A 6 0.16 10.93 -1.05
N ASN A 7 0.18 11.33 -2.32
CA ASN A 7 1.27 11.00 -3.22
C ASN A 7 2.59 11.67 -2.83
N THR A 8 2.54 12.88 -2.27
CA THR A 8 3.72 13.59 -1.75
C THR A 8 4.23 12.96 -0.45
N VAL A 9 3.34 12.61 0.48
CA VAL A 9 3.71 11.99 1.78
C VAL A 9 4.27 10.58 1.58
N TYR A 10 3.67 9.79 0.70
CA TYR A 10 4.03 8.39 0.47
C TYR A 10 4.73 8.18 -0.88
N LYS A 11 5.57 9.12 -1.29
CA LYS A 11 6.21 9.15 -2.62
C LYS A 11 6.96 7.86 -2.97
N HIS A 12 7.63 7.25 -1.98
CA HIS A 12 8.43 6.04 -2.13
C HIS A 12 7.65 4.73 -1.96
N ASN A 13 6.36 4.81 -1.65
CA ASN A 13 5.55 3.62 -1.41
C ASN A 13 5.02 3.03 -2.73
N PRO A 14 4.64 1.74 -2.72
CA PRO A 14 3.97 1.13 -3.85
C PRO A 14 2.67 1.88 -4.19
N GLU A 15 2.38 1.94 -5.48
CA GLU A 15 1.14 2.50 -5.97
C GLU A 15 0.07 1.41 -5.98
N CYS A 16 -1.07 1.72 -5.38
CA CYS A 16 -2.24 0.86 -5.40
C CYS A 16 -2.82 0.77 -6.81
N MET A 17 -3.45 -0.35 -7.16
CA MET A 17 -4.11 -0.52 -8.47
C MET A 17 -5.20 0.53 -8.79
N CYS A 18 -5.74 1.23 -7.79
CA CYS A 18 -6.66 2.36 -8.01
C CYS A 18 -5.95 3.72 -8.20
N GLY A 19 -4.63 3.74 -8.36
CA GLY A 19 -3.84 4.92 -8.68
C GLY A 19 -3.52 5.85 -7.49
N TYR A 20 -3.61 5.36 -6.26
CA TYR A 20 -3.25 6.09 -5.04
C TYR A 20 -2.01 5.47 -4.40
N LYS A 21 -1.12 6.26 -3.80
CA LYS A 21 -0.05 5.69 -2.97
C LYS A 21 -0.61 4.92 -1.77
N MET A 22 0.04 3.81 -1.44
CA MET A 22 -0.35 2.98 -0.30
C MET A 22 0.27 3.51 0.99
N LYS A 23 -0.47 3.39 2.09
CA LYS A 23 -0.01 3.73 3.45
C LYS A 23 0.65 2.51 4.07
N PRO A 24 1.83 2.63 4.71
CA PRO A 24 2.45 1.50 5.39
C PRO A 24 1.58 1.07 6.58
N THR A 25 1.55 -0.23 6.81
CA THR A 25 0.80 -0.89 7.88
C THR A 25 1.77 -1.76 8.67
N LYS A 26 1.46 -1.96 9.95
CA LYS A 26 2.16 -2.93 10.80
C LYS A 26 1.31 -4.17 11.05
N VAL A 27 0.49 -4.57 10.06
CA VAL A 27 -0.38 -5.75 10.21
C VAL A 27 0.46 -7.04 10.20
N ARG A 28 1.58 -7.04 9.49
CA ARG A 28 2.57 -8.10 9.54
C ARG A 28 3.76 -7.61 10.36
N PHE A 29 4.13 -8.35 11.40
CA PHE A 29 5.19 -7.94 12.34
C PHE A 29 6.58 -8.11 11.73
N ASP A 30 6.74 -9.13 10.88
CA ASP A 30 8.01 -9.50 10.25
C ASP A 30 8.16 -8.99 8.80
N GLU A 31 7.10 -8.43 8.21
CA GLU A 31 7.07 -8.05 6.80
C GLU A 31 6.57 -6.61 6.65
N ASP A 32 7.26 -5.83 5.81
CA ASP A 32 6.77 -4.52 5.42
C ASP A 32 5.47 -4.69 4.64
N SER A 33 4.42 -4.04 5.12
CA SER A 33 3.09 -4.14 4.52
C SER A 33 2.52 -2.76 4.25
N TRP A 34 1.72 -2.62 3.20
CA TRP A 34 1.04 -1.40 2.81
C TRP A 34 -0.41 -1.66 2.46
N LYS A 35 -1.26 -0.67 2.74
CA LYS A 35 -2.69 -0.70 2.45
C LYS A 35 -3.08 0.50 1.62
N CYS A 36 -3.92 0.26 0.63
CA CYS A 36 -4.50 1.32 -0.17
C CYS A 36 -5.35 2.25 0.72
N ILE A 37 -5.05 3.56 0.67
CA ILE A 37 -5.79 4.56 1.47
C ILE A 37 -7.25 4.65 1.00
N TRP A 38 -7.47 4.41 -0.29
CA TRP A 38 -8.80 4.39 -0.86
C TRP A 38 -9.55 3.12 -0.44
N LYS A 39 -10.43 3.25 0.57
CA LYS A 39 -11.19 2.13 1.16
C LYS A 39 -11.98 1.31 0.13
N LYS A 40 -12.52 1.93 -0.92
CA LYS A 40 -13.25 1.22 -1.99
C LYS A 40 -12.35 0.30 -2.84
N CYS A 41 -11.04 0.51 -2.81
CA CYS A 41 -10.11 -0.28 -3.59
C CYS A 41 -9.83 -1.64 -2.93
N GLY A 42 -9.69 -1.65 -1.60
CA GLY A 42 -9.48 -2.88 -0.82
C GLY A 42 -8.12 -3.56 -1.03
N TRP A 43 -7.20 -2.97 -1.79
CA TRP A 43 -5.89 -3.57 -2.04
C TRP A 43 -4.92 -3.36 -0.88
N GLU A 44 -4.19 -4.41 -0.56
CA GLU A 44 -3.08 -4.48 0.38
C GLU A 44 -1.90 -5.11 -0.35
N THR A 45 -0.68 -4.74 0.01
CA THR A 45 0.53 -5.38 -0.48
C THR A 45 1.50 -5.59 0.66
N TYR A 46 2.34 -6.60 0.55
CA TYR A 46 3.40 -6.84 1.51
C TYR A 46 4.65 -7.29 0.78
N GLU A 47 5.79 -6.94 1.33
CA GLU A 47 7.10 -7.35 0.85
C GLU A 47 7.54 -8.59 1.62
N SER A 48 7.75 -9.69 0.88
CA SER A 48 8.35 -10.89 1.44
C SER A 48 9.85 -10.65 1.70
N PRO A 49 10.50 -11.43 2.59
CA PRO A 49 11.93 -11.33 2.87
C PRO A 49 12.83 -11.44 1.62
N ASN A 50 12.31 -12.02 0.54
CA ASN A 50 12.98 -12.16 -0.75
C ASN A 50 12.88 -10.90 -1.65
N GLY A 51 12.41 -9.76 -1.14
CA GLY A 51 12.22 -8.51 -1.88
C GLY A 51 11.10 -8.54 -2.93
N LYS A 52 10.18 -9.50 -2.82
CA LYS A 52 9.03 -9.63 -3.73
C LYS A 52 7.79 -9.01 -3.10
N LEU A 53 7.11 -8.17 -3.88
CA LEU A 53 5.81 -7.61 -3.51
C LEU A 53 4.69 -8.59 -3.84
N HIS A 54 3.89 -8.91 -2.84
CA HIS A 54 2.68 -9.72 -2.96
C HIS A 54 1.47 -8.81 -2.84
N TRP A 55 0.52 -8.95 -3.77
CA TRP A 55 -0.69 -8.14 -3.81
C TRP A 55 -1.88 -8.95 -3.34
N LEU A 56 -2.66 -8.38 -2.43
CA LEU A 56 -3.84 -8.98 -1.84
C LEU A 56 -5.00 -8.01 -2.01
N LYS A 57 -6.18 -8.52 -2.34
CA LYS A 57 -7.41 -7.72 -2.33
C LYS A 57 -8.30 -8.21 -1.21
N LYS A 58 -8.53 -7.37 -0.22
CA LYS A 58 -9.53 -7.61 0.82
C LYS A 58 -10.89 -7.25 0.21
N ASN A 59 -11.71 -8.27 -0.02
CA ASN A 59 -13.09 -8.13 -0.49
C ASN A 59 -13.98 -7.62 0.65
#